data_AF-A0A7K4AQN0-F1
#
_entry.id   AF-A0A7K4AQN0-F1
#
_cell.length_a   1.000
_cell.length_b   1.000
_cell.length_c   1.000
_cell.angle_alpha   90.00
_cell.angle_beta   90.00
_cell.angle_gamma   90.00
#
_symmetry.space_group_name_H-M   'P 1'
#
loop_
_entity.id
_entity.type
_entity.pdbx_description
1 polymer ?
#
loop_
_entity_poly.entity_id
_entity_poly.type
_entity_poly.pdbx_seq_one_letter_code
_entity_poly.pdbx_strand_id
1 'polypeptide(L)'
;MNDKTDATKSSAKKEMTRESEKAAKQEEEELPTCEEIVEDLDSIAEGYIFGKNQARAYALREVWYPGLKEVIADPEVPEDAQAEIMFLALSNALLDMLMDVVPKEMALTFARNLDDYLAVTLVNNEYGVDLLKSFQEEFTETMGSDFPTEDKLMAALQSFEEEWWETPRDELDNKSPNQALEDMAEKHDL
;
A
#
# COMPACT_ATOMS: atom_id res chain seq x y z
N MET A 1 47.38 -0.21 -64.15
CA MET A 1 46.54 -1.42 -64.38
C MET A 1 46.78 -2.32 -63.17
N ASN A 2 45.99 -2.17 -62.10
CA ASN A 2 44.70 -2.86 -61.80
C ASN A 2 44.89 -4.38 -61.70
N ASP A 3 44.39 -5.17 -60.73
CA ASP A 3 43.35 -5.04 -59.69
C ASP A 3 43.64 -6.14 -58.62
N LYS A 4 43.56 -5.87 -57.30
CA LYS A 4 42.47 -6.16 -56.34
C LYS A 4 41.99 -7.63 -56.19
N THR A 5 42.49 -8.26 -55.12
CA THR A 5 41.79 -8.87 -53.94
C THR A 5 40.36 -9.45 -54.02
N ASP A 6 40.29 -10.71 -53.54
CA ASP A 6 39.45 -11.22 -52.43
C ASP A 6 38.00 -11.65 -52.69
N ALA A 7 37.71 -12.94 -52.51
CA ALA A 7 36.37 -13.53 -52.60
C ALA A 7 36.22 -14.81 -51.76
N THR A 8 36.30 -14.71 -50.42
CA THR A 8 35.77 -15.77 -49.54
C THR A 8 35.22 -15.23 -48.21
N LYS A 9 34.30 -14.24 -48.26
CA LYS A 9 33.49 -13.80 -47.10
C LYS A 9 32.13 -13.28 -47.59
N SER A 10 31.15 -14.15 -47.86
CA SER A 10 29.80 -13.68 -48.23
C SER A 10 28.64 -14.55 -47.71
N SER A 11 28.88 -15.79 -47.27
CA SER A 11 27.81 -16.67 -46.79
C SER A 11 27.51 -16.53 -45.29
N ALA A 12 28.51 -16.28 -44.43
CA ALA A 12 28.31 -16.21 -42.97
C ALA A 12 27.60 -14.91 -42.49
N LYS A 13 27.64 -13.83 -43.27
CA LYS A 13 27.05 -12.54 -42.87
C LYS A 13 25.54 -12.43 -43.17
N LYS A 14 24.97 -13.39 -43.89
CA LYS A 14 23.55 -13.40 -44.30
C LYS A 14 22.67 -14.29 -43.40
N GLU A 15 23.27 -15.24 -42.68
CA GLU A 15 22.59 -16.03 -41.65
C GLU A 15 22.51 -15.28 -40.31
N MET A 16 23.57 -14.57 -39.91
CA MET A 16 23.55 -13.77 -38.67
C MET A 16 22.50 -12.65 -38.66
N THR A 17 22.15 -12.06 -39.81
CA THR A 17 21.12 -11.00 -39.88
C THR A 17 19.70 -11.55 -39.82
N ARG A 18 19.49 -12.82 -40.16
CA ARG A 18 18.14 -13.42 -40.23
C ARG A 18 17.70 -14.02 -38.89
N GLU A 19 18.65 -14.41 -38.04
CA GLU A 19 18.37 -14.78 -36.65
C GLU A 19 18.18 -13.55 -35.74
N SER A 20 18.91 -12.46 -35.98
CA SER A 20 18.73 -11.21 -35.24
C SER A 20 17.42 -10.47 -35.55
N GLU A 21 16.84 -10.67 -36.75
CA GLU A 21 15.50 -10.14 -37.08
C GLU A 21 14.35 -11.05 -36.59
N LYS A 22 14.62 -12.32 -36.29
CA LYS A 22 13.62 -13.24 -35.71
C LYS A 22 13.58 -13.20 -34.18
N ALA A 23 14.68 -12.86 -33.53
CA ALA A 23 14.73 -12.68 -32.07
C ALA A 23 14.11 -11.34 -31.60
N ALA A 24 14.04 -10.32 -32.48
CA ALA A 24 13.39 -9.04 -32.20
C ALA A 24 11.87 -9.03 -32.46
N LYS A 25 11.28 -10.21 -32.75
CA LYS A 25 9.82 -10.42 -32.87
C LYS A 25 9.31 -11.41 -31.82
N GLN A 26 9.94 -11.44 -30.65
CA GLN A 26 9.25 -11.87 -29.44
C GLN A 26 8.43 -10.68 -28.97
N GLU A 27 7.15 -10.72 -29.35
CA GLU A 27 6.02 -10.12 -28.63
C GLU A 27 6.43 -8.93 -27.75
N GLU A 28 6.54 -7.75 -28.36
CA GLU A 28 5.93 -6.59 -27.72
C GLU A 28 4.46 -6.98 -27.54
N GLU A 29 4.12 -7.55 -26.38
CA GLU A 29 2.76 -7.45 -25.87
C GLU A 29 2.48 -5.96 -25.82
N GLU A 30 1.87 -5.45 -26.89
CA GLU A 30 1.29 -4.11 -26.91
C GLU A 30 0.42 -4.03 -25.66
N LEU A 31 0.84 -3.19 -24.71
CA LEU A 31 0.04 -2.93 -23.53
C LEU A 31 -1.35 -2.53 -24.04
N PRO A 32 -2.42 -3.24 -23.64
CA PRO A 32 -3.75 -2.97 -24.14
C PRO A 32 -4.09 -1.50 -23.92
N THR A 33 -4.70 -0.88 -24.91
CA THR A 33 -5.10 0.53 -24.81
C THR A 33 -6.14 0.69 -23.70
N CYS A 34 -6.15 1.82 -22.99
CA CYS A 34 -7.00 2.06 -21.82
C CYS A 34 -8.51 1.80 -22.03
N GLU A 35 -8.98 1.75 -23.28
CA GLU A 35 -10.37 1.47 -23.64
C GLU A 35 -10.69 -0.03 -23.77
N GLU A 36 -9.70 -0.91 -24.03
CA GLU A 36 -9.87 -2.38 -24.06
C GLU A 36 -9.72 -3.04 -22.67
N ILE A 37 -9.14 -2.33 -21.70
CA ILE A 37 -8.86 -2.81 -20.33
C ILE A 37 -10.14 -2.93 -19.46
N VAL A 38 -11.27 -2.37 -19.91
CA VAL A 38 -12.44 -2.15 -19.04
C VAL A 38 -13.23 -3.43 -18.71
N GLU A 39 -13.10 -4.52 -19.47
CA GLU A 39 -14.02 -5.67 -19.32
C GLU A 39 -13.53 -6.85 -18.48
N ASP A 40 -12.28 -6.88 -17.99
CA ASP A 40 -11.91 -7.91 -16.99
C ASP A 40 -10.75 -7.50 -16.08
N LEU A 41 -10.89 -6.33 -15.45
CA LEU A 41 -9.95 -5.87 -14.41
C LEU A 41 -9.74 -6.93 -13.32
N ASP A 42 -10.75 -7.73 -13.02
CA ASP A 42 -10.67 -8.80 -12.01
C ASP A 42 -9.80 -9.97 -12.47
N SER A 43 -9.94 -10.49 -13.70
CA SER A 43 -9.03 -11.52 -14.21
C SER A 43 -7.63 -11.01 -14.47
N ILE A 44 -7.47 -9.74 -14.84
CA ILE A 44 -6.15 -9.10 -14.95
C ILE A 44 -5.52 -8.99 -13.54
N ALA A 45 -6.29 -8.57 -12.54
CA ALA A 45 -5.84 -8.52 -11.17
C ALA A 45 -5.51 -9.92 -10.63
N GLU A 46 -6.31 -10.94 -10.96
CA GLU A 46 -6.00 -12.32 -10.58
C GLU A 46 -4.70 -12.81 -11.25
N GLY A 47 -4.51 -12.57 -12.55
CA GLY A 47 -3.32 -13.02 -13.28
C GLY A 47 -2.02 -12.33 -12.86
N TYR A 48 -2.09 -11.05 -12.49
CA TYR A 48 -0.90 -10.22 -12.24
C TYR A 48 -0.72 -9.78 -10.80
N ILE A 49 -1.79 -9.58 -10.06
CA ILE A 49 -1.76 -9.07 -8.68
C ILE A 49 -1.91 -10.22 -7.70
N PHE A 50 -3.00 -10.99 -7.73
CA PHE A 50 -3.29 -11.96 -6.66
C PHE A 50 -2.68 -13.35 -6.90
N GLY A 51 -2.82 -13.90 -8.11
CA GLY A 51 -2.37 -15.25 -8.45
C GLY A 51 -0.86 -15.46 -8.34
N LYS A 52 -0.07 -14.37 -8.38
CA LYS A 52 1.39 -14.41 -8.17
C LYS A 52 1.82 -14.29 -6.71
N ASN A 53 0.90 -13.99 -5.77
CA ASN A 53 1.27 -13.72 -4.38
C ASN A 53 1.90 -14.91 -3.68
N GLN A 54 1.51 -16.14 -3.99
CA GLN A 54 2.16 -17.32 -3.42
C GLN A 54 3.64 -17.40 -3.83
N ALA A 55 3.94 -17.18 -5.12
CA ALA A 55 5.33 -17.17 -5.60
C ALA A 55 6.12 -16.00 -5.00
N ARG A 56 5.51 -14.80 -4.90
CA ARG A 56 6.12 -13.64 -4.25
C ARG A 56 6.41 -13.89 -2.77
N ALA A 57 5.52 -14.55 -2.04
CA ALA A 57 5.74 -14.91 -0.64
C ALA A 57 6.95 -15.84 -0.47
N TYR A 58 7.12 -16.83 -1.36
CA TYR A 58 8.31 -17.69 -1.34
C TYR A 58 9.60 -16.93 -1.70
N ALA A 59 9.54 -16.02 -2.68
CA ALA A 59 10.67 -15.17 -3.02
C ALA A 59 11.05 -14.23 -1.85
N LEU A 60 10.06 -13.58 -1.23
CA LEU A 60 10.26 -12.73 -0.06
C LEU A 60 10.83 -13.51 1.13
N ARG A 61 10.39 -14.75 1.35
CA ARG A 61 11.01 -15.64 2.33
C ARG A 61 12.50 -15.82 2.04
N GLU A 62 12.90 -16.05 0.79
CA GLU A 62 14.32 -16.25 0.46
C GLU A 62 15.17 -14.98 0.66
N VAL A 63 14.59 -13.80 0.43
CA VAL A 63 15.29 -12.52 0.58
C VAL A 63 15.33 -12.06 2.04
N TRP A 64 14.23 -12.18 2.79
CA TRP A 64 14.09 -11.56 4.12
C TRP A 64 14.31 -12.53 5.28
N TYR A 65 13.87 -13.80 5.16
CA TYR A 65 13.87 -14.73 6.29
C TYR A 65 15.26 -15.00 6.88
N PRO A 66 16.35 -15.15 6.10
CA PRO A 66 17.68 -15.35 6.66
C PRO A 66 18.12 -14.19 7.59
N GLY A 67 17.92 -12.94 7.16
CA GLY A 67 18.25 -11.77 7.95
C GLY A 67 17.38 -11.64 9.21
N LEU A 68 16.07 -11.87 9.08
CA LEU A 68 15.16 -11.87 10.23
C LEU A 68 15.53 -12.94 11.28
N LYS A 69 15.98 -14.11 10.81
CA LYS A 69 16.47 -15.18 11.69
C LYS A 69 17.71 -14.79 12.48
N GLU A 70 18.62 -14.02 11.87
CA GLU A 70 19.83 -13.55 12.54
C GLU A 70 19.48 -12.55 13.65
N VAL A 71 18.51 -11.65 13.40
CA VAL A 71 18.03 -10.68 14.40
C VAL A 71 17.50 -11.37 15.66
N ILE A 72 16.70 -12.42 15.52
CA ILE A 72 16.12 -13.12 16.69
C ILE A 72 17.05 -14.17 17.31
N ALA A 73 18.12 -14.55 16.60
CA ALA A 73 19.15 -15.44 17.15
C ALA A 73 20.18 -14.69 17.99
N ASP A 74 20.06 -13.36 18.10
CA ASP A 74 20.87 -12.56 19.00
C ASP A 74 20.68 -13.02 20.46
N PRO A 75 21.76 -13.41 21.17
CA PRO A 75 21.68 -13.85 22.57
C PRO A 75 21.11 -12.80 23.54
N GLU A 76 21.09 -11.53 23.16
CA GLU A 76 20.51 -10.45 23.96
C GLU A 76 18.98 -10.40 23.86
N VAL A 77 18.38 -11.09 22.88
CA VAL A 77 16.93 -11.14 22.70
C VAL A 77 16.30 -12.23 23.59
N PRO A 78 15.38 -11.86 24.50
CA PRO A 78 14.61 -12.84 25.28
C PRO A 78 13.77 -13.76 24.38
N GLU A 79 13.72 -15.06 24.70
CA GLU A 79 12.98 -16.06 23.90
C GLU A 79 11.49 -15.71 23.75
N ASP A 80 10.87 -15.13 24.78
CA ASP A 80 9.47 -14.71 24.78
C ASP A 80 9.21 -13.47 23.91
N ALA A 81 10.24 -12.68 23.61
CA ALA A 81 10.17 -11.49 22.76
C ALA A 81 10.54 -11.75 21.29
N GLN A 82 11.11 -12.91 20.95
CA GLN A 82 11.61 -13.19 19.59
C GLN A 82 10.53 -13.03 18.51
N ALA A 83 9.31 -13.50 18.77
CA ALA A 83 8.22 -13.41 17.82
C ALA A 83 7.79 -11.94 17.57
N GLU A 84 7.76 -11.13 18.63
CA GLU A 84 7.43 -9.72 18.56
C GLU A 84 8.52 -8.93 17.81
N ILE A 85 9.79 -9.19 18.11
CA ILE A 85 10.91 -8.55 17.38
C ILE A 85 10.89 -8.93 15.90
N MET A 86 10.61 -10.20 15.58
CA MET A 86 10.46 -10.63 14.18
C MET A 86 9.30 -9.90 13.49
N PHE A 87 8.18 -9.71 14.18
CA PHE A 87 7.05 -8.94 13.66
C PHE A 87 7.43 -7.48 13.41
N LEU A 88 8.09 -6.81 14.37
CA LEU A 88 8.53 -5.43 14.22
C LEU A 88 9.52 -5.25 13.06
N ALA A 89 10.51 -6.14 12.95
CA ALA A 89 11.49 -6.10 11.87
C ALA A 89 10.86 -6.31 10.50
N LEU A 90 9.90 -7.24 10.39
CA LEU A 90 9.17 -7.47 9.14
C LEU A 90 8.25 -6.29 8.80
N SER A 91 7.52 -5.75 9.77
CA SER A 91 6.63 -4.60 9.59
C SER A 91 7.41 -3.37 9.13
N ASN A 92 8.56 -3.07 9.73
CA ASN A 92 9.44 -1.99 9.28
C ASN A 92 9.92 -2.21 7.84
N ALA A 93 10.38 -3.41 7.49
CA ALA A 93 10.82 -3.71 6.14
C ALA A 93 9.69 -3.56 5.09
N LEU A 94 8.45 -3.90 5.46
CA LEU A 94 7.27 -3.69 4.62
C LEU A 94 6.96 -2.20 4.46
N LEU A 95 7.06 -1.41 5.52
CA LEU A 95 6.86 0.03 5.47
C LEU A 95 7.94 0.71 4.61
N ASP A 96 9.21 0.33 4.77
CA ASP A 96 10.31 0.84 3.93
C ASP A 96 10.04 0.54 2.44
N MET A 97 9.69 -0.72 2.12
CA MET A 97 9.35 -1.12 0.76
C MET A 97 8.16 -0.34 0.22
N LEU A 98 7.13 -0.11 1.05
CA LEU A 98 5.95 0.66 0.68
C LEU A 98 6.32 2.12 0.39
N MET A 99 7.11 2.75 1.25
CA MET A 99 7.55 4.14 1.07
C MET A 99 8.48 4.32 -0.13
N ASP A 100 9.28 3.30 -0.47
CA ASP A 100 10.14 3.29 -1.65
C ASP A 100 9.36 3.24 -2.97
N VAL A 101 8.17 2.62 -2.99
CA VAL A 101 7.33 2.52 -4.19
C VAL A 101 6.29 3.64 -4.31
N VAL A 102 6.02 4.36 -3.22
CA VAL A 102 5.12 5.52 -3.24
C VAL A 102 5.79 6.67 -4.00
N PRO A 103 5.09 7.32 -4.96
CA PRO A 103 5.61 8.51 -5.65
C PRO A 103 5.99 9.61 -4.66
N LYS A 104 7.11 10.30 -4.89
CA LYS A 104 7.67 11.30 -3.96
C LYS A 104 6.70 12.41 -3.62
N GLU A 105 5.90 12.83 -4.60
CA GLU A 105 4.85 13.83 -4.48
C GLU A 105 3.71 13.40 -3.54
N MET A 106 3.52 12.09 -3.34
CA MET A 106 2.49 11.52 -2.48
C MET A 106 3.04 11.06 -1.12
N ALA A 107 4.36 10.93 -0.96
CA ALA A 107 4.97 10.30 0.21
C ALA A 107 4.57 10.95 1.54
N LEU A 108 4.53 12.29 1.61
CA LEU A 108 4.13 13.00 2.84
C LEU A 108 2.65 12.80 3.18
N THR A 109 1.77 12.84 2.18
CA THR A 109 0.34 12.61 2.37
C THR A 109 0.09 11.15 2.77
N PHE A 110 0.82 10.21 2.18
CA PHE A 110 0.72 8.79 2.50
C PHE A 110 1.17 8.51 3.94
N ALA A 111 2.30 9.08 4.38
CA ALA A 111 2.77 8.97 5.77
C ALA A 111 1.69 9.42 6.75
N ARG A 112 1.19 10.66 6.59
CA ARG A 112 0.15 11.22 7.47
C ARG A 112 -1.11 10.36 7.50
N ASN A 113 -1.57 9.89 6.34
CA ASN A 113 -2.76 9.04 6.28
C ASN A 113 -2.55 7.69 6.98
N LEU A 114 -1.32 7.14 6.94
CA LEU A 114 -0.98 5.94 7.69
C LEU A 114 -0.98 6.22 9.19
N ASP A 115 -0.41 7.34 9.62
CA ASP A 115 -0.37 7.78 11.02
C ASP A 115 -1.79 7.99 11.57
N ASP A 116 -2.64 8.72 10.83
CA ASP A 116 -4.05 8.93 11.16
C ASP A 116 -4.81 7.60 11.27
N TYR A 117 -4.59 6.67 10.33
CA TYR A 117 -5.20 5.34 10.35
C TYR A 117 -4.77 4.54 11.59
N LEU A 118 -3.49 4.58 11.94
CA LEU A 118 -2.96 3.90 13.12
C LEU A 118 -3.53 4.52 14.39
N ALA A 119 -3.59 5.85 14.50
CA ALA A 119 -4.17 6.55 15.64
C ALA A 119 -5.63 6.15 15.86
N VAL A 120 -6.47 6.20 14.80
CA VAL A 120 -7.87 5.78 14.88
C VAL A 120 -8.01 4.32 15.30
N THR A 121 -7.20 3.43 14.70
CA THR A 121 -7.25 1.99 15.01
C THR A 121 -6.82 1.71 16.46
N LEU A 122 -5.79 2.40 16.95
CA LEU A 122 -5.30 2.26 18.32
C LEU A 122 -6.34 2.79 19.33
N VAL A 123 -6.98 3.92 19.06
CA VAL A 123 -8.09 4.45 19.89
C VAL A 123 -9.27 3.48 19.91
N ASN A 124 -9.71 3.00 18.74
CA ASN A 124 -10.78 2.01 18.66
C ASN A 124 -10.47 0.75 19.49
N ASN A 125 -9.23 0.26 19.44
CA ASN A 125 -8.79 -0.89 20.22
C ASN A 125 -8.72 -0.62 21.72
N GLU A 126 -8.20 0.54 22.14
CA GLU A 126 -8.03 0.91 23.55
C GLU A 126 -9.39 1.04 24.25
N TYR A 127 -10.36 1.71 23.61
CA TYR A 127 -11.67 1.99 24.19
C TYR A 127 -12.75 0.97 23.80
N GLY A 128 -12.45 0.06 22.87
CA GLY A 128 -13.41 -0.94 22.39
C GLY A 128 -14.57 -0.33 21.59
N VAL A 129 -14.29 0.72 20.82
CA VAL A 129 -15.26 1.50 20.04
C VAL A 129 -14.97 1.42 18.54
N ASP A 130 -15.88 1.94 17.73
CA ASP A 130 -15.66 2.21 16.30
C ASP A 130 -16.05 3.66 16.01
N LEU A 131 -15.08 4.57 16.12
CA LEU A 131 -15.33 6.02 16.02
C LEU A 131 -16.05 6.42 14.73
N LEU A 132 -15.62 5.88 13.58
CA LEU A 132 -16.19 6.24 12.28
C LEU A 132 -17.62 5.72 12.13
N LYS A 133 -17.88 4.52 12.66
CA LYS A 133 -19.24 3.99 12.68
C LYS A 133 -20.15 4.77 13.62
N SER A 134 -19.70 5.08 14.84
CA SER A 134 -20.46 5.92 15.78
C SER A 134 -20.75 7.30 15.18
N PHE A 135 -19.77 7.91 14.52
CA PHE A 135 -19.94 9.16 13.78
C PHE A 135 -21.04 9.05 12.72
N GLN A 136 -21.01 8.00 11.88
CA GLN A 136 -22.01 7.80 10.84
C GLN A 136 -23.43 7.56 11.39
N GLU A 137 -23.54 6.74 12.44
CA GLU A 137 -24.81 6.40 13.07
C GLU A 137 -25.45 7.65 13.69
N GLU A 138 -24.68 8.42 14.46
CA GLU A 138 -25.17 9.64 15.12
C GLU A 138 -25.43 10.78 14.14
N PHE A 139 -24.63 10.91 13.07
CA PHE A 139 -24.90 11.85 12.00
C PHE A 139 -26.27 11.55 11.38
N THR A 140 -26.53 10.27 11.07
CA THR A 140 -27.78 9.84 10.45
C THR A 140 -28.97 10.03 11.40
N GLU A 141 -28.78 9.78 12.70
CA GLU A 141 -29.82 9.99 13.72
C GLU A 141 -30.15 11.48 13.90
N THR A 142 -29.14 12.35 13.91
CA THR A 142 -29.28 13.77 14.24
C THR A 142 -29.65 14.63 13.03
N MET A 143 -28.96 14.44 11.90
CA MET A 143 -29.13 15.24 10.69
C MET A 143 -30.08 14.58 9.67
N GLY A 144 -30.37 13.29 9.83
CA GLY A 144 -31.19 12.51 8.92
C GLY A 144 -30.40 11.95 7.73
N SER A 145 -31.09 11.18 6.88
CA SER A 145 -30.50 10.51 5.70
C SER A 145 -30.97 11.07 4.36
N ASP A 146 -31.85 12.07 4.35
CA ASP A 146 -32.48 12.60 3.14
C ASP A 146 -32.12 14.08 2.98
N PHE A 147 -31.16 14.34 2.08
CA PHE A 147 -30.69 15.68 1.76
C PHE A 147 -31.10 16.04 0.33
N PRO A 148 -31.78 17.17 0.11
CA PRO A 148 -32.31 17.51 -1.21
C PRO A 148 -31.22 17.98 -2.20
N THR A 149 -30.02 18.34 -1.72
CA THR A 149 -28.86 18.71 -2.54
C THR A 149 -27.56 18.31 -1.85
N GLU A 150 -26.52 18.07 -2.64
CA GLU A 150 -25.16 17.80 -2.14
C GLU A 150 -24.64 18.93 -1.25
N ASP A 151 -24.83 20.20 -1.64
CA ASP A 151 -24.42 21.36 -0.82
C ASP A 151 -25.01 21.34 0.60
N LYS A 152 -26.25 20.84 0.74
CA LYS A 152 -26.91 20.75 2.05
C LYS A 152 -26.39 19.58 2.88
N LEU A 153 -26.06 18.47 2.22
CA LEU A 153 -25.38 17.35 2.87
C LEU A 153 -24.00 17.81 3.39
N MET A 154 -23.21 18.47 2.55
CA MET A 154 -21.87 18.96 2.92
C MET A 154 -21.93 19.98 4.07
N ALA A 155 -22.89 20.90 4.03
CA ALA A 155 -23.09 21.86 5.12
C ALA A 155 -23.49 21.18 6.44
N ALA A 156 -24.37 20.17 6.38
CA ALA A 156 -24.76 19.39 7.55
C ALA A 156 -23.59 18.58 8.11
N LEU A 157 -22.83 17.89 7.24
CA LEU A 157 -21.62 17.16 7.60
C LEU A 157 -20.62 18.08 8.30
N GLN A 158 -20.27 19.21 7.70
CA GLN A 158 -19.32 20.15 8.29
C GLN A 158 -19.77 20.60 9.69
N SER A 159 -21.03 21.01 9.84
CA SER A 159 -21.54 21.45 11.15
C SER A 159 -21.53 20.34 12.21
N PHE A 160 -21.79 19.10 11.80
CA PHE A 160 -21.79 17.96 12.70
C PHE A 160 -20.37 17.55 13.07
N GLU A 161 -19.45 17.49 12.10
CA GLU A 161 -18.03 17.15 12.31
C GLU A 161 -17.36 18.12 13.30
N GLU A 162 -17.53 19.43 13.10
CA GLU A 162 -16.92 20.45 13.96
C GLU A 162 -17.33 20.28 15.44
N GLU A 163 -18.55 19.84 15.72
CA GLU A 163 -19.04 19.61 17.08
C GLU A 163 -18.68 18.21 17.59
N TRP A 164 -18.86 17.19 16.76
CA TRP A 164 -18.77 15.79 17.17
C TRP A 164 -17.35 15.39 17.56
N TRP A 165 -16.35 15.84 16.81
CA TRP A 165 -14.93 15.52 17.06
C TRP A 165 -14.37 16.23 18.31
N GLU A 166 -15.01 17.31 18.75
CA GLU A 166 -14.61 18.13 19.91
C GLU A 166 -15.42 17.82 21.18
N THR A 167 -16.54 17.11 21.06
CA THR A 167 -17.43 16.84 22.19
C THR A 167 -16.93 15.64 23.01
N PRO A 168 -16.78 15.78 24.35
CA PRO A 168 -16.48 14.68 25.25
C PRO A 168 -17.47 13.51 25.15
N ARG A 169 -16.95 12.28 25.18
CA ARG A 169 -17.76 11.05 25.08
C ARG A 169 -17.53 10.12 26.26
N ASP A 170 -18.61 9.56 26.79
CA ASP A 170 -18.56 8.61 27.91
C ASP A 170 -17.72 7.37 27.57
N GLU A 171 -17.84 6.87 26.33
CA GLU A 171 -17.09 5.72 25.81
C GLU A 171 -15.59 5.98 25.61
N LEU A 172 -15.16 7.25 25.67
CA LEU A 172 -13.76 7.68 25.58
C LEU A 172 -13.26 8.26 26.92
N ASP A 173 -13.80 7.80 28.04
CA ASP A 173 -13.46 8.30 29.38
C ASP A 173 -13.65 9.82 29.53
N ASN A 174 -14.68 10.38 28.89
CA ASN A 174 -14.96 11.83 28.82
C ASN A 174 -13.91 12.65 28.06
N LYS A 175 -13.12 12.03 27.18
CA LYS A 175 -12.32 12.75 26.17
C LYS A 175 -13.14 12.99 24.92
N SER A 176 -12.78 14.02 24.16
CA SER A 176 -13.27 14.15 22.80
C SER A 176 -12.54 13.16 21.89
N PRO A 177 -13.15 12.76 20.75
CA PRO A 177 -12.46 12.00 19.72
C PRO A 177 -11.10 12.61 19.31
N ASN A 178 -11.04 13.93 19.06
CA ASN A 178 -9.78 14.60 18.71
C ASN A 178 -8.73 14.48 19.82
N GLN A 179 -9.12 14.69 21.08
CA GLN A 179 -8.20 14.54 22.20
C GLN A 179 -7.70 13.10 22.35
N ALA A 180 -8.57 12.11 22.15
CA ALA A 180 -8.18 10.70 22.21
C ALA A 180 -7.19 10.35 21.08
N LEU A 181 -7.39 10.88 19.88
CA LEU A 181 -6.49 10.70 18.74
C LEU A 181 -5.14 11.38 18.97
N GLU A 182 -5.12 12.63 19.44
CA GLU A 182 -3.90 13.37 19.77
C GLU A 182 -3.08 12.66 20.85
N ASP A 183 -3.72 12.29 21.97
CA ASP A 183 -3.05 11.55 23.05
C ASP A 183 -2.45 10.22 22.54
N MET A 184 -3.14 9.54 21.61
CA MET A 184 -2.69 8.27 21.07
C MET A 184 -1.53 8.43 20.08
N ALA A 185 -1.58 9.45 19.24
CA ALA A 185 -0.49 9.80 18.32
C ALA A 185 0.77 10.19 19.11
N GLU A 186 0.65 11.07 20.11
CA GLU A 186 1.77 11.46 20.98
C GLU A 186 2.37 10.26 21.73
N LYS A 187 1.53 9.34 22.22
CA LYS A 187 1.99 8.12 22.91
C LYS A 187 2.85 7.22 22.02
N HIS A 188 2.63 7.23 20.71
CA HIS A 188 3.28 6.34 19.75
C HIS A 188 4.27 7.04 18.80
N ASP A 189 4.48 8.36 18.96
CA ASP A 189 5.34 9.19 18.09
C ASP A 189 4.93 9.10 16.61
N LEU A 190 3.61 9.17 16.37
CA LEU A 190 2.99 9.24 15.05
C LEU A 190 2.80 10.70 14.60
#